data_AF-A0A654CVT2-F1
#
_entry.id   AF-A0A654CVT2-F1
#
_cell.length_a   1.000
_cell.length_b   1.000
_cell.length_c   1.000
_cell.angle_alpha   90.00
_cell.angle_beta   90.00
_cell.angle_gamma   90.00
#
_symmetry.space_group_name_H-M   'P 1'
#
loop_
_entity.id
_entity.type
_entity.pdbx_description
1 polymer ?
#
loop_
_entity_poly.entity_id
_entity_poly.type
_entity_poly.pdbx_seq_one_letter_code
_entity_poly.pdbx_strand_id
1 'polypeptide(L)'
;MKHLTHLFYFLLFSTFLFVGCKKEDDYGELTSLADDKIQQAVKLTENLSCNDLKECRIDTLYYTYVPVHPSFEQAYNKLIAEAADLKETAQKVYKGPIVYNTSPAENYLPPHFGIRCIAGKVKVASARDLELPEINQRLDELLPKMTTFFNDIPYTDPSKWHIAPFRKDCEFISILYTDKENFAEFGNMAEQYNHLDHAKRVLDKSLNCPDKNDKPAKGVVCENGKPKITY
;
A
#
# COMPACT_ATOMS: atom_id res chain seq x y z
N MET A 1 -71.39 -8.83 -24.04
CA MET A 1 -70.93 -7.77 -23.11
C MET A 1 -70.23 -8.28 -21.83
N LYS A 2 -69.71 -9.52 -21.77
CA LYS A 2 -68.95 -10.03 -20.60
C LYS A 2 -67.43 -10.16 -20.84
N HIS A 3 -66.99 -10.15 -22.10
CA HIS A 3 -65.56 -10.24 -22.44
C HIS A 3 -64.83 -8.89 -22.46
N LEU A 4 -65.54 -7.77 -22.63
CA LEU A 4 -64.93 -6.45 -22.70
C LEU A 4 -64.49 -5.93 -21.32
N THR A 5 -65.19 -6.35 -20.26
CA THR A 5 -64.87 -5.99 -18.86
C THR A 5 -63.62 -6.71 -18.36
N HIS A 6 -63.39 -7.97 -18.74
CA HIS A 6 -62.19 -8.71 -18.32
C HIS A 6 -60.89 -8.17 -18.96
N LEU A 7 -60.96 -7.66 -20.19
CA LEU A 7 -59.80 -7.08 -20.86
C LEU A 7 -59.34 -5.78 -20.18
N PHE A 8 -60.29 -5.00 -19.65
CA PHE A 8 -60.02 -3.73 -18.98
C PHE A 8 -59.36 -3.93 -17.60
N TYR A 9 -59.79 -4.96 -16.84
CA TYR A 9 -59.17 -5.30 -15.56
C TYR A 9 -57.77 -5.92 -15.72
N PHE A 10 -57.53 -6.67 -16.79
CA PHE A 10 -56.19 -7.24 -17.06
C PHE A 10 -55.18 -6.15 -17.46
N LEU A 11 -55.63 -5.12 -18.20
CA LEU A 11 -54.80 -3.97 -18.55
C LEU A 11 -54.48 -3.07 -17.34
N LEU A 12 -55.44 -2.89 -16.42
CA LEU A 12 -55.24 -2.12 -15.18
C LEU A 12 -54.36 -2.83 -14.14
N PHE A 13 -54.31 -4.17 -14.13
CA PHE A 13 -53.38 -4.91 -13.27
C PHE A 13 -51.95 -4.97 -13.84
N SER A 14 -51.80 -4.87 -15.17
CA SER A 14 -50.50 -4.86 -15.83
C SER A 14 -49.73 -3.54 -15.67
N THR A 15 -50.40 -2.42 -15.39
CA THR A 15 -49.75 -1.12 -15.19
C THR A 15 -49.23 -0.90 -13.76
N PHE A 16 -49.67 -1.72 -12.79
CA PHE A 16 -49.16 -1.67 -11.41
C PHE A 16 -47.89 -2.48 -11.17
N LEU A 17 -47.44 -3.30 -12.14
CA LEU A 17 -46.20 -4.09 -12.03
C LEU A 17 -44.93 -3.32 -12.43
N PHE A 18 -45.06 -2.08 -12.93
CA PHE A 18 -43.93 -1.22 -13.30
C PHE A 18 -43.84 0.06 -12.46
N VAL A 19 -44.47 0.10 -11.28
CA VAL A 19 -44.00 1.00 -10.22
C VAL A 19 -42.78 0.35 -9.59
N GLY A 20 -41.70 0.26 -10.38
CA GLY A 20 -40.38 0.01 -9.82
C GLY A 20 -40.09 1.19 -8.90
N CYS A 21 -40.11 0.96 -7.58
CA CYS A 21 -39.49 1.88 -6.65
C CYS A 21 -38.10 2.18 -7.21
N LYS A 22 -37.87 3.42 -7.66
CA LYS A 22 -36.51 3.93 -7.79
C LYS A 22 -35.96 3.87 -6.38
N LYS A 23 -35.20 2.82 -6.08
CA LYS A 23 -34.41 2.76 -4.87
C LYS A 23 -33.49 3.97 -4.97
N GLU A 24 -33.61 4.89 -4.02
CA GLU A 24 -32.66 6.00 -3.94
C GLU A 24 -31.28 5.38 -3.77
N ASP A 25 -30.32 5.90 -4.53
CA ASP A 25 -28.93 5.49 -4.44
C ASP A 25 -28.44 5.69 -3.00
N ASP A 26 -28.11 4.58 -2.33
CA ASP A 26 -27.62 4.58 -0.95
C ASP A 26 -26.09 4.56 -0.93
N TYR A 27 -25.49 5.41 -0.09
CA TYR A 27 -24.04 5.51 0.05
C TYR A 27 -23.38 4.17 0.43
N GLY A 28 -24.00 3.44 1.39
CA GLY A 28 -23.46 2.19 1.89
C GLY A 28 -23.50 1.09 0.82
N GLU A 29 -24.63 0.98 0.11
CA GLU A 29 -24.78 0.05 -1.00
C GLU A 29 -23.79 0.32 -2.14
N LEU A 30 -23.65 1.57 -2.58
CA LEU A 30 -22.70 1.94 -3.64
C LEU A 30 -21.24 1.68 -3.24
N THR A 31 -20.89 1.97 -1.98
CA THR A 31 -19.54 1.69 -1.45
C THR A 31 -19.27 0.18 -1.41
N SER A 32 -20.24 -0.61 -0.94
CA SER A 32 -20.16 -2.08 -0.92
C SER A 32 -19.99 -2.65 -2.33
N LEU A 33 -20.76 -2.14 -3.31
CA LEU A 33 -20.62 -2.56 -4.71
C LEU A 33 -19.25 -2.19 -5.29
N ALA A 34 -18.71 -1.02 -4.94
CA ALA A 34 -17.37 -0.65 -5.38
C ALA A 34 -16.30 -1.60 -4.82
N ASP A 35 -16.39 -1.96 -3.55
CA ASP A 35 -15.48 -2.92 -2.93
C ASP A 35 -15.60 -4.31 -3.55
N ASP A 36 -16.82 -4.76 -3.87
CA ASP A 36 -17.06 -6.00 -4.61
C ASP A 36 -16.37 -6.03 -5.99
N LYS A 37 -16.33 -4.88 -6.68
CA LYS A 37 -15.60 -4.75 -7.96
C LYS A 37 -14.09 -4.85 -7.77
N ILE A 38 -13.54 -4.25 -6.72
CA ILE A 38 -12.12 -4.40 -6.38
C ILE A 38 -11.80 -5.86 -6.02
N GLN A 39 -12.65 -6.55 -5.24
CA GLN A 39 -12.45 -7.97 -4.92
C GLN A 39 -12.50 -8.86 -6.18
N GLN A 40 -13.38 -8.56 -7.13
CA GLN A 40 -13.40 -9.25 -8.42
C GLN A 40 -12.10 -9.02 -9.19
N ALA A 41 -11.56 -7.80 -9.18
CA ALA A 41 -10.29 -7.48 -9.83
C ALA A 41 -9.13 -8.26 -9.19
N VAL A 42 -9.07 -8.34 -7.85
CA VAL A 42 -8.08 -9.14 -7.11
C VAL A 42 -8.18 -10.62 -7.49
N LYS A 43 -9.40 -11.18 -7.57
CA LYS A 43 -9.62 -12.59 -7.94
C LYS A 43 -9.07 -12.96 -9.32
N LEU A 44 -9.04 -12.02 -10.28
CA LEU A 44 -8.41 -12.27 -11.59
C LEU A 44 -6.92 -12.58 -11.46
N THR A 45 -6.27 -12.08 -10.41
CA THR A 45 -4.82 -12.22 -10.20
C THR A 45 -4.43 -13.54 -9.49
N GLU A 46 -5.38 -14.27 -8.91
CA GLU A 46 -5.10 -15.42 -8.04
C GLU A 46 -4.70 -16.70 -8.78
N ASN A 47 -5.05 -16.83 -10.06
CA ASN A 47 -4.84 -18.05 -10.86
C ASN A 47 -3.65 -17.94 -11.83
N LEU A 48 -2.74 -17.00 -11.59
CA LEU A 48 -1.57 -16.82 -12.41
C LEU A 48 -0.55 -17.95 -12.21
N SER A 49 -0.06 -18.48 -13.33
CA SER A 49 1.02 -19.46 -13.34
C SER A 49 2.35 -18.77 -13.04
N CYS A 50 3.21 -19.43 -12.27
CA CYS A 50 4.55 -18.94 -12.01
C CYS A 50 5.43 -18.78 -13.27
N ASN A 51 5.05 -19.43 -14.37
CA ASN A 51 5.74 -19.26 -15.66
C ASN A 51 5.49 -17.87 -16.28
N ASP A 52 4.40 -17.20 -15.90
CA ASP A 52 3.94 -15.95 -16.49
C ASP A 52 4.46 -14.71 -15.73
N LEU A 53 5.33 -14.93 -14.74
CA LEU A 53 5.76 -13.90 -13.78
C LEU A 53 6.47 -12.71 -14.44
N LYS A 54 7.21 -12.95 -15.52
CA LYS A 54 7.98 -11.91 -16.23
C LYS A 54 7.09 -10.94 -17.00
N GLU A 55 5.87 -11.36 -17.34
CA GLU A 55 4.91 -10.56 -18.10
C GLU A 55 4.03 -9.73 -17.16
N CYS A 56 4.01 -10.06 -15.87
CA CYS A 56 3.21 -9.36 -14.89
C CYS A 56 3.82 -8.00 -14.54
N ARG A 57 2.95 -6.98 -14.41
CA ARG A 57 3.28 -5.71 -13.75
C ARG A 57 2.72 -5.68 -12.33
N ILE A 58 3.28 -4.85 -11.48
CA ILE A 58 2.70 -4.55 -10.16
C ILE A 58 1.68 -3.44 -10.35
N ASP A 59 0.47 -3.64 -9.81
CA ASP A 59 -0.52 -2.59 -9.65
C ASP A 59 -0.81 -2.35 -8.17
N THR A 60 -1.16 -1.11 -7.84
CA THR A 60 -1.45 -0.69 -6.47
C THR A 60 -2.96 -0.48 -6.31
N LEU A 61 -3.58 -1.28 -5.47
CA LEU A 61 -4.95 -1.11 -5.02
C LEU A 61 -4.97 -0.48 -3.63
N TYR A 62 -6.13 0.04 -3.23
CA TYR A 62 -6.36 0.73 -1.96
C TYR A 62 -5.68 0.07 -0.73
N TYR A 63 -5.68 -1.26 -0.64
CA TYR A 63 -5.18 -2.01 0.52
C TYR A 63 -4.09 -3.05 0.19
N THR A 64 -3.67 -3.17 -1.07
CA THR A 64 -2.73 -4.23 -1.47
C THR A 64 -2.06 -3.93 -2.82
N TYR A 65 -0.92 -4.56 -3.06
CA TYR A 65 -0.38 -4.72 -4.41
C TYR A 65 -0.89 -6.01 -5.04
N VAL A 66 -1.06 -6.01 -6.36
CA VAL A 66 -1.45 -7.20 -7.13
C VAL A 66 -0.58 -7.37 -8.37
N PRO A 67 -0.29 -8.62 -8.79
CA PRO A 67 0.34 -8.89 -10.07
C PRO A 67 -0.71 -8.88 -11.18
N VAL A 68 -0.56 -8.00 -12.17
CA VAL A 68 -1.47 -7.87 -13.31
C VAL A 68 -0.80 -8.42 -14.55
N HIS A 69 -1.43 -9.41 -15.18
CA HIS A 69 -0.94 -10.03 -16.41
C HIS A 69 -1.69 -9.51 -17.64
N PRO A 70 -1.02 -9.35 -18.80
CA PRO A 70 -1.65 -8.84 -20.02
C PRO A 70 -2.90 -9.61 -20.46
N SER A 71 -2.97 -10.92 -20.21
CA SER A 71 -4.09 -11.78 -20.63
C SER A 71 -5.46 -11.40 -20.03
N PHE A 72 -5.49 -10.73 -18.88
CA PHE A 72 -6.74 -10.27 -18.25
C PHE A 72 -6.77 -8.76 -17.99
N GLU A 73 -5.75 -8.01 -18.41
CA GLU A 73 -5.60 -6.60 -18.08
C GLU A 73 -6.82 -5.75 -18.48
N GLN A 74 -7.44 -6.04 -19.63
CA GLN A 74 -8.65 -5.34 -20.06
C GLN A 74 -9.82 -5.57 -19.09
N ALA A 75 -10.03 -6.81 -18.63
CA ALA A 75 -11.10 -7.14 -17.70
C ALA A 75 -10.82 -6.55 -16.31
N TYR A 76 -9.57 -6.59 -15.87
CA TYR A 76 -9.10 -5.95 -14.65
C TYR A 76 -9.36 -4.44 -14.67
N ASN A 77 -8.86 -3.72 -15.69
CA ASN A 77 -9.02 -2.28 -15.81
C ASN A 77 -10.49 -1.85 -15.87
N LYS A 78 -11.35 -2.65 -16.51
CA LYS A 78 -12.79 -2.42 -16.50
C LYS A 78 -13.39 -2.48 -15.09
N LEU A 79 -13.02 -3.47 -14.29
CA LEU A 79 -13.49 -3.59 -12.90
C LEU A 79 -13.00 -2.42 -12.03
N ILE A 80 -11.75 -1.98 -12.22
CA ILE A 80 -11.20 -0.81 -11.51
C ILE A 80 -11.96 0.47 -11.89
N ALA A 81 -12.24 0.67 -13.17
CA ALA A 81 -13.04 1.82 -13.63
C ALA A 81 -14.47 1.79 -13.07
N GLU A 82 -15.14 0.63 -13.13
CA GLU A 82 -16.49 0.46 -12.55
C GLU A 82 -16.49 0.74 -11.03
N ALA A 83 -15.46 0.31 -10.30
CA ALA A 83 -15.32 0.61 -8.88
C ALA A 83 -15.13 2.11 -8.62
N ALA A 84 -14.35 2.80 -9.45
CA ALA A 84 -14.11 4.23 -9.34
C ALA A 84 -15.41 5.03 -9.58
N ASP A 85 -16.17 4.68 -10.62
CA ASP A 85 -17.46 5.31 -10.94
C ASP A 85 -18.48 5.13 -9.81
N LEU A 86 -18.54 3.93 -9.21
CA LEU A 86 -19.39 3.64 -8.05
C LEU A 86 -18.98 4.49 -6.84
N LYS A 87 -17.68 4.61 -6.57
CA LYS A 87 -17.17 5.47 -5.49
C LYS A 87 -17.50 6.94 -5.72
N GLU A 88 -17.31 7.44 -6.92
CA GLU A 88 -17.66 8.82 -7.28
C GLU A 88 -19.16 9.08 -7.08
N THR A 89 -20.00 8.12 -7.49
CA THR A 89 -21.45 8.20 -7.32
C THR A 89 -21.84 8.14 -5.84
N ALA A 90 -21.22 7.26 -5.05
CA ALA A 90 -21.43 7.18 -3.60
C ALA A 90 -21.15 8.54 -2.94
N GLN A 91 -20.02 9.17 -3.29
CA GLN A 91 -19.66 10.48 -2.75
C GLN A 91 -20.68 11.58 -3.10
N LYS A 92 -21.31 11.53 -4.28
CA LYS A 92 -22.36 12.50 -4.66
C LYS A 92 -23.64 12.39 -3.83
N VAL A 93 -23.97 11.18 -3.36
CA VAL A 93 -25.19 10.94 -2.54
C VAL A 93 -24.91 10.97 -1.04
N TYR A 94 -23.65 11.09 -0.64
CA TYR A 94 -23.23 11.15 0.75
C TYR A 94 -23.71 12.45 1.42
N LYS A 95 -24.49 12.32 2.49
CA LYS A 95 -25.06 13.44 3.27
C LYS A 95 -24.42 13.64 4.65
N GLY A 96 -23.37 12.89 4.97
CA GLY A 96 -22.67 12.99 6.24
C GLY A 96 -21.56 14.06 6.25
N PRO A 97 -20.80 14.18 7.36
CA PRO A 97 -19.64 15.06 7.41
C PRO A 97 -18.57 14.61 6.42
N ILE A 98 -17.85 15.54 5.77
CA ILE A 98 -16.79 15.23 4.79
C ILE A 98 -15.99 14.00 5.22
N VAL A 99 -16.15 12.89 4.50
CA VAL A 99 -15.31 11.71 4.68
C VAL A 99 -14.01 12.06 3.96
N TYR A 100 -12.99 12.44 4.73
CA TYR A 100 -11.64 12.47 4.18
C TYR A 100 -11.36 11.09 3.61
N ASN A 101 -10.78 11.05 2.41
CA ASN A 101 -10.37 9.79 1.82
C ASN A 101 -9.36 9.12 2.77
N THR A 102 -9.81 8.16 3.56
CA THR A 102 -8.98 7.34 4.44
C THR A 102 -8.38 6.16 3.70
N SER A 103 -8.47 6.15 2.35
CA SER A 103 -7.50 5.41 1.55
C SER A 103 -6.14 5.57 2.17
N PRO A 104 -5.46 4.45 2.46
CA PRO A 104 -4.02 4.48 2.40
C PRO A 104 -3.68 5.25 1.11
N ALA A 105 -3.20 6.49 1.23
CA ALA A 105 -2.56 7.14 0.10
C ALA A 105 -1.53 6.14 -0.45
N GLU A 106 -1.16 6.23 -1.72
CA GLU A 106 -0.22 5.29 -2.35
C GLU A 106 1.08 5.07 -1.52
N ASN A 107 1.38 6.00 -0.62
CA ASN A 107 2.49 5.97 0.36
C ASN A 107 2.24 5.18 1.67
N TYR A 108 1.10 4.51 1.89
CA TYR A 108 0.80 3.80 3.14
C TYR A 108 0.91 2.28 3.05
N LEU A 109 1.04 1.72 1.84
CA LEU A 109 1.31 0.29 1.72
C LEU A 109 2.78 0.02 2.03
N PRO A 110 3.11 -1.05 2.78
CA PRO A 110 4.47 -1.50 2.97
C PRO A 110 5.25 -1.59 1.66
N PRO A 111 6.58 -1.42 1.65
CA PRO A 111 7.38 -1.66 0.46
C PRO A 111 7.21 -3.10 -0.04
N HIS A 112 7.17 -3.27 -1.36
CA HIS A 112 7.18 -4.58 -2.01
C HIS A 112 8.56 -4.96 -2.54
N PHE A 113 8.82 -6.26 -2.68
CA PHE A 113 10.11 -6.82 -3.07
C PHE A 113 10.02 -7.58 -4.41
N GLY A 114 9.19 -7.04 -5.30
CA GLY A 114 8.97 -7.54 -6.66
C GLY A 114 7.90 -8.63 -6.74
N ILE A 115 7.66 -9.12 -7.95
CA ILE A 115 6.75 -10.25 -8.19
C ILE A 115 7.54 -11.55 -7.99
N ARG A 116 6.97 -12.51 -7.26
CA ARG A 116 7.58 -13.82 -6.97
C ARG A 116 6.58 -14.95 -7.13
N CYS A 117 7.11 -16.13 -7.42
CA CYS A 117 6.37 -17.38 -7.26
C CYS A 117 6.55 -17.86 -5.82
N ILE A 118 5.48 -17.84 -5.03
CA ILE A 118 5.48 -18.24 -3.62
C ILE A 118 4.42 -19.32 -3.45
N ALA A 119 4.83 -20.49 -2.96
CA ALA A 119 3.95 -21.66 -2.80
C ALA A 119 3.14 -21.99 -4.08
N GLY A 120 3.77 -21.88 -5.26
CA GLY A 120 3.14 -22.18 -6.55
C GLY A 120 2.20 -21.11 -7.08
N LYS A 121 2.12 -19.93 -6.45
CA LYS A 121 1.28 -18.81 -6.89
C LYS A 121 2.12 -17.56 -7.15
N VAL A 122 1.74 -16.80 -8.18
CA VAL A 122 2.32 -15.46 -8.43
C VAL A 122 1.79 -14.49 -7.40
N LYS A 123 2.70 -13.75 -6.74
CA LYS A 123 2.38 -12.80 -5.68
C LYS A 123 3.35 -11.62 -5.71
N VAL A 124 2.88 -10.42 -5.36
CA VAL A 124 3.76 -9.29 -5.04
C VAL A 124 4.35 -9.52 -3.64
N ALA A 125 5.65 -9.75 -3.57
CA ALA A 125 6.33 -10.20 -2.36
C ALA A 125 6.47 -9.07 -1.33
N SER A 126 6.22 -9.41 -0.07
CA SER A 126 6.60 -8.60 1.09
C SER A 126 7.98 -9.00 1.60
N ALA A 127 8.55 -8.24 2.54
CA ALA A 127 9.83 -8.60 3.17
C ALA A 127 9.81 -9.98 3.84
N ARG A 128 8.65 -10.43 4.33
CA ARG A 128 8.49 -11.75 4.98
C ARG A 128 8.45 -12.92 4.00
N ASP A 129 8.29 -12.63 2.71
CA ASP A 129 8.35 -13.65 1.65
C ASP A 129 9.78 -13.84 1.13
N LEU A 130 10.77 -13.14 1.70
CA LEU A 130 12.18 -13.25 1.34
C LEU A 130 12.91 -14.26 2.23
N GLU A 131 13.93 -14.89 1.68
CA GLU A 131 14.82 -15.78 2.42
C GLU A 131 15.86 -14.97 3.22
N LEU A 132 16.29 -15.49 4.37
CA LEU A 132 17.25 -14.81 5.25
C LEU A 132 18.55 -14.34 4.55
N PRO A 133 19.21 -15.14 3.69
CA PRO A 133 20.41 -14.68 2.98
C PRO A 133 20.16 -13.45 2.11
N GLU A 134 19.01 -13.39 1.42
CA GLU A 134 18.64 -12.24 0.60
C GLU A 134 18.33 -11.01 1.46
N ILE A 135 17.63 -11.19 2.57
CA ILE A 135 17.36 -10.10 3.52
C ILE A 135 18.67 -9.50 4.02
N ASN A 136 19.62 -10.34 4.44
CA ASN A 136 20.93 -9.89 4.90
C ASN A 136 21.67 -9.09 3.83
N GLN A 137 21.74 -9.62 2.60
CA GLN A 137 22.37 -8.92 1.49
C GLN A 137 21.76 -7.52 1.25
N ARG A 138 20.42 -7.43 1.20
CA ARG A 138 19.73 -6.16 0.97
C ARG A 138 19.94 -5.15 2.11
N LEU A 139 19.96 -5.62 3.36
CA LEU A 139 20.27 -4.77 4.52
C LEU A 139 21.70 -4.22 4.43
N ASP A 140 22.68 -5.06 4.08
CA ASP A 140 24.08 -4.69 3.91
C ASP A 140 24.28 -3.69 2.76
N GLU A 141 23.46 -3.77 1.70
CA GLU A 141 23.49 -2.83 0.58
C GLU A 141 22.79 -1.48 0.89
N LEU A 142 21.68 -1.50 1.64
CA LEU A 142 20.88 -0.31 1.94
C LEU A 142 21.52 0.55 3.04
N LEU A 143 22.07 -0.08 4.08
CA LEU A 143 22.54 0.65 5.25
C LEU A 143 23.64 1.70 4.93
N PRO A 144 24.68 1.38 4.12
CA PRO A 144 25.67 2.38 3.75
C PRO A 144 25.05 3.53 2.96
N LYS A 145 24.14 3.24 2.02
CA LYS A 145 23.46 4.27 1.20
C LYS A 145 22.67 5.23 2.09
N MET A 146 21.91 4.71 3.05
CA MET A 146 21.17 5.53 4.00
C MET A 146 22.09 6.35 4.90
N THR A 147 23.17 5.75 5.40
CA THR A 147 24.13 6.40 6.31
C THR A 147 24.84 7.57 5.64
N THR A 148 25.12 7.48 4.34
CA THR A 148 25.86 8.50 3.59
C THR A 148 24.98 9.42 2.75
N PHE A 149 23.66 9.21 2.72
CA PHE A 149 22.75 9.86 1.76
C PHE A 149 22.83 11.39 1.76
N PHE A 150 23.00 11.99 2.94
CA PHE A 150 23.07 13.44 3.11
C PHE A 150 24.49 13.96 3.38
N ASN A 151 25.55 13.17 3.16
CA ASN A 151 26.93 13.56 3.49
C ASN A 151 27.42 14.80 2.74
N ASP A 152 26.90 15.04 1.54
CA ASP A 152 27.27 16.18 0.69
C ASP A 152 26.45 17.44 1.01
N ILE A 153 25.49 17.35 1.94
CA ILE A 153 24.70 18.51 2.35
C ILE A 153 25.47 19.29 3.43
N PRO A 154 25.81 20.57 3.18
CA PRO A 154 26.54 21.37 4.15
C PRO A 154 25.70 21.61 5.41
N TYR A 155 26.37 21.65 6.56
CA TYR A 155 25.72 21.99 7.82
C TYR A 155 25.56 23.51 7.97
N THR A 156 24.40 24.02 7.59
CA THR A 156 24.10 25.46 7.69
C THR A 156 23.19 25.81 8.87
N ASP A 157 22.32 24.88 9.29
CA ASP A 157 21.33 25.10 10.36
C ASP A 157 21.09 23.80 11.15
N PRO A 158 21.46 23.73 12.44
CA PRO A 158 21.20 22.58 13.31
C PRO A 158 19.74 22.14 13.36
N SER A 159 18.79 23.08 13.29
CA SER A 159 17.36 22.79 13.45
C SER A 159 16.75 22.01 12.28
N LYS A 160 17.50 21.88 11.17
CA LYS A 160 17.12 21.15 9.96
C LYS A 160 17.65 19.72 9.91
N TRP A 161 18.43 19.32 10.91
CA TRP A 161 19.01 17.99 11.01
C TRP A 161 18.30 17.20 12.09
N HIS A 162 17.92 15.98 11.72
CA HIS A 162 17.16 15.07 12.55
C HIS A 162 17.91 13.75 12.68
N ILE A 163 17.51 12.97 13.69
CA ILE A 163 18.11 11.67 13.97
C ILE A 163 17.02 10.61 13.94
N ALA A 164 17.20 9.61 13.08
CA ALA A 164 16.37 8.42 13.07
C ALA A 164 17.14 7.23 13.67
N PRO A 165 16.58 6.54 14.68
CA PRO A 165 17.18 5.31 15.19
C PRO A 165 16.86 4.14 14.25
N PHE A 166 17.89 3.38 13.87
CA PHE A 166 17.76 2.12 13.15
C PHE A 166 18.43 0.99 13.92
N ARG A 167 18.21 -0.25 13.49
CA ARG A 167 18.89 -1.42 14.04
C ARG A 167 19.87 -1.98 13.05
N LYS A 168 21.06 -2.36 13.52
CA LYS A 168 22.02 -3.18 12.78
C LYS A 168 22.51 -4.27 13.72
N ASP A 169 22.34 -5.52 13.35
CA ASP A 169 22.80 -6.68 14.13
C ASP A 169 22.36 -6.62 15.60
N CYS A 170 21.07 -6.30 15.82
CA CYS A 170 20.45 -6.05 17.12
C CYS A 170 20.93 -4.82 17.91
N GLU A 171 21.91 -4.06 17.42
CA GLU A 171 22.34 -2.80 18.03
C GLU A 171 21.61 -1.60 17.45
N PHE A 172 21.32 -0.61 18.30
CA PHE A 172 20.77 0.66 17.84
C PHE A 172 21.87 1.54 17.25
N ILE A 173 21.64 1.98 16.02
CA ILE A 173 22.46 2.97 15.34
C ILE A 173 21.61 4.22 15.08
N SER A 174 22.26 5.36 14.92
CA SER A 174 21.58 6.63 14.63
C SER A 174 22.01 7.12 13.26
N ILE A 175 21.03 7.39 12.39
CA ILE A 175 21.26 7.93 11.05
C ILE A 175 20.74 9.36 11.02
N LEU A 176 21.56 10.26 10.50
CA LEU A 176 21.21 11.67 10.31
C LEU A 176 20.40 11.84 9.02
N TYR A 177 19.38 12.68 9.08
CA TYR A 177 18.62 13.08 7.91
C TYR A 177 18.21 14.56 7.97
N THR A 178 17.76 15.11 6.85
CA THR A 178 17.31 16.50 6.74
C THR A 178 16.13 16.59 5.77
N ASP A 179 15.31 17.64 5.91
CA ASP A 179 14.06 17.85 5.15
C ASP A 179 14.32 18.45 3.75
N LYS A 180 15.38 17.99 3.06
CA LYS A 180 15.71 18.42 1.70
C LYS A 180 14.76 17.80 0.68
N GLU A 181 14.76 18.33 -0.55
CA GLU A 181 13.86 17.89 -1.63
C GLU A 181 13.97 16.39 -1.95
N ASN A 182 15.15 15.80 -1.75
CA ASN A 182 15.39 14.37 -1.93
C ASN A 182 15.02 13.50 -0.71
N PHE A 183 14.34 14.05 0.30
CA PHE A 183 13.92 13.31 1.49
C PHE A 183 13.05 12.09 1.15
N ALA A 184 12.20 12.16 0.11
CA ALA A 184 11.37 11.05 -0.32
C ALA A 184 12.18 9.80 -0.69
N GLU A 185 13.35 9.98 -1.32
CA GLU A 185 14.24 8.86 -1.67
C GLU A 185 14.87 8.23 -0.42
N PHE A 186 15.31 9.05 0.54
CA PHE A 186 15.76 8.56 1.85
C PHE A 186 14.64 7.81 2.59
N GLY A 187 13.43 8.37 2.61
CA GLY A 187 12.26 7.76 3.22
C GLY A 187 11.96 6.38 2.63
N ASN A 188 12.00 6.24 1.31
CA ASN A 188 11.79 4.97 0.63
C ASN A 188 12.87 3.92 0.98
N MET A 189 14.14 4.33 1.14
CA MET A 189 15.19 3.42 1.59
C MET A 189 15.01 3.03 3.07
N ALA A 190 14.65 3.99 3.92
CA ALA A 190 14.40 3.77 5.34
C ALA A 190 13.23 2.80 5.59
N GLU A 191 12.14 2.96 4.85
CA GLU A 191 10.99 2.05 4.90
C GLU A 191 11.39 0.64 4.45
N GLN A 192 12.11 0.50 3.33
CA GLN A 192 12.61 -0.80 2.89
C GLN A 192 13.49 -1.46 3.96
N TYR A 193 14.42 -0.71 4.54
CA TYR A 193 15.32 -1.20 5.58
C TYR A 193 14.55 -1.68 6.81
N ASN A 194 13.59 -0.89 7.32
CA ASN A 194 12.79 -1.24 8.49
C ASN A 194 11.97 -2.52 8.28
N HIS A 195 11.37 -2.68 7.10
CA HIS A 195 10.60 -3.88 6.76
C HIS A 195 11.50 -5.12 6.63
N LEU A 196 12.71 -4.98 6.08
CA LEU A 196 13.70 -6.04 5.99
C LEU A 196 14.25 -6.44 7.38
N ASP A 197 14.62 -5.47 8.22
CA ASP A 197 15.10 -5.74 9.59
C ASP A 197 14.02 -6.43 10.42
N HIS A 198 12.77 -5.98 10.31
CA HIS A 198 11.65 -6.64 10.96
C HIS A 198 11.47 -8.08 10.47
N ALA A 199 11.53 -8.32 9.16
CA ALA A 199 11.45 -9.67 8.61
C ALA A 199 12.61 -10.57 9.08
N LYS A 200 13.85 -10.05 9.10
CA LYS A 200 15.03 -10.75 9.65
C LYS A 200 14.78 -11.21 11.08
N ARG A 201 14.33 -10.31 11.96
CA ARG A 201 14.05 -10.64 13.38
C ARG A 201 12.92 -11.65 13.55
N VAL A 202 11.94 -11.65 12.64
CA VAL A 202 10.85 -12.64 12.66
C VAL A 202 11.33 -14.01 12.20
N LEU A 203 12.18 -14.08 11.18
CA LEU A 203 12.64 -15.33 10.56
C LEU A 203 13.82 -15.97 11.32
N ASP A 204 14.77 -15.16 11.78
CA ASP A 204 15.93 -15.60 12.54
C ASP A 204 15.61 -15.64 14.04
N LYS A 205 15.20 -16.83 14.51
CA LYS A 205 14.83 -17.08 15.91
C LYS A 205 16.02 -17.04 16.88
N SER A 206 17.26 -16.98 16.37
CA SER A 206 18.45 -16.87 17.22
C SER A 206 18.72 -15.45 17.70
N LEU A 207 18.16 -14.45 17.02
CA LEU A 207 18.34 -13.04 17.37
C LEU A 207 17.56 -12.69 18.64
N ASN A 208 18.29 -12.29 19.67
CA ASN A 208 17.73 -11.71 20.90
C ASN A 208 18.03 -10.22 20.93
N CYS A 209 17.28 -9.44 20.15
CA CYS A 209 17.51 -8.00 20.06
C CYS A 209 16.83 -7.25 21.24
N PRO A 210 17.52 -6.29 21.90
CA PRO A 210 16.95 -5.52 22.99
C PRO A 210 15.79 -4.64 22.51
N ASP A 211 14.74 -4.49 23.31
CA ASP A 211 13.61 -3.60 22.97
C ASP A 211 13.93 -2.13 23.23
N LYS A 212 14.91 -1.84 24.10
CA LYS A 212 15.28 -0.49 24.52
C LYS A 212 16.65 -0.08 23.98
N ASN A 213 16.75 1.18 23.57
CA ASN A 213 18.02 1.80 23.26
C ASN A 213 18.63 2.38 24.54
N ASP A 214 19.66 1.74 25.06
CA ASP A 214 20.34 2.18 26.29
C ASP A 214 21.25 3.41 26.07
N LYS A 215 21.53 3.76 24.81
CA LYS A 215 22.35 4.91 24.42
C LYS A 215 21.64 5.73 23.34
N PRO A 216 20.49 6.35 23.65
CA PRO A 216 19.79 7.19 22.70
C PRO A 216 20.64 8.41 22.35
N ALA A 217 20.61 8.80 21.08
CA ALA A 217 21.23 10.06 20.67
C ALA A 217 20.57 11.25 21.38
N LYS A 218 21.37 12.21 21.82
CA LYS A 218 20.94 13.42 22.54
C LYS A 218 20.70 14.61 21.62
N GLY A 219 21.31 14.63 20.43
CA GLY A 219 21.12 15.70 19.45
C GLY A 219 22.18 15.72 18.36
N VAL A 220 22.16 16.79 17.56
CA VAL A 220 23.08 17.04 16.45
C VAL A 220 23.86 18.32 16.73
N VAL A 221 25.17 18.28 16.55
CA VAL A 221 26.07 19.45 16.64
C VAL A 221 26.81 19.66 15.32
N CYS A 222 27.29 20.88 15.09
CA CYS A 222 28.24 21.15 14.01
C CYS A 222 29.65 20.81 14.46
N GLU A 223 30.34 19.92 13.74
CA GLU A 223 31.77 19.73 13.88
C GLU A 223 32.41 19.84 12.49
N ASN A 224 33.34 20.78 12.31
CA ASN A 224 34.03 21.02 11.04
C ASN A 224 33.08 21.25 9.83
N GLY A 225 31.95 21.92 10.05
CA GLY A 225 30.96 22.20 8.99
C GLY A 225 30.10 21.00 8.59
N LYS A 226 30.14 19.90 9.37
CA LYS A 226 29.33 18.70 9.16
C LYS A 226 28.45 18.41 10.38
N PRO A 227 27.25 17.83 10.19
CA PRO A 227 26.44 17.35 11.30
C PRO A 227 27.14 16.18 12.00
N LYS A 228 27.13 16.19 13.33
CA LYS A 228 27.63 15.10 14.16
C LYS A 228 26.64 14.78 15.27
N ILE A 229 26.35 13.49 15.44
CA ILE A 229 25.48 12.99 16.50
C ILE A 229 26.19 13.06 17.85
N THR A 230 25.46 13.47 18.88
CA THR A 230 25.89 13.39 20.28
C THR A 230 25.08 12.31 21.01
N TYR A 231 25.72 11.60 21.94
CA TYR A 231 25.15 10.48 22.72
C TYR A 231 25.24 10.73 24.23
#